data_AF-A0A849SZ50-F1
#
_entry.id   AF-A0A849SZ50-F1
#
_cell.length_a   1.000
_cell.length_b   1.000
_cell.length_c   1.000
_cell.angle_alpha   90.00
_cell.angle_beta   90.00
_cell.angle_gamma   90.00
#
_symmetry.space_group_name_H-M   'P 1'
#
loop_
_entity.id
_entity.type
_entity.pdbx_description
1 polymer ?
#
loop_
_entity_poly.entity_id
_entity_poly.type
_entity_poly.pdbx_seq_one_letter_code
_entity_poly.pdbx_strand_id
1 'polypeptide(L)'
;MTGEMMKQFENLFIELKKNILNEMIMTDSTFEKGDEVDLSLEDRQRAMELKLLGRQNFMLKKIDNALFKIKNGSFGVCDECDGQIEINRLRARPVATSCIACKEEAEKNEGQILYEKRSHTHGKGLGGNIIPLRAHVQDLETVLTSNSDY
;
A
#
# COMPACT_ATOMS: atom_id res chain seq x y z
N MET A 1 11.78 20.62 -11.20
CA MET A 1 10.39 20.62 -11.70
C MET A 1 10.06 22.02 -12.24
N THR A 2 9.49 22.15 -13.44
CA THR A 2 9.05 23.45 -13.95
C THR A 2 7.73 23.86 -13.30
N GLY A 3 7.49 25.16 -13.12
CA GLY A 3 6.25 25.65 -12.48
C GLY A 3 4.97 25.27 -13.25
N GLU A 4 5.07 25.12 -14.57
CA GLU A 4 3.95 24.65 -15.41
C GLU A 4 3.54 23.22 -15.09
N MET A 5 4.51 22.32 -14.90
CA MET A 5 4.24 20.91 -14.57
C MET A 5 3.57 20.80 -13.20
N MET A 6 3.96 21.62 -12.22
CA MET A 6 3.33 21.61 -10.90
C MET A 6 1.84 21.97 -10.97
N LYS A 7 1.48 22.97 -11.77
CA LYS A 7 0.08 23.35 -12.01
C LYS A 7 -0.72 22.23 -12.68
N GLN A 8 -0.11 21.50 -13.60
CA GLN A 8 -0.76 20.34 -14.23
C GLN A 8 -1.08 19.25 -13.20
N PHE A 9 -0.12 18.91 -12.33
CA PHE A 9 -0.35 17.94 -11.25
C PHE A 9 -1.38 18.44 -10.22
N GLU A 10 -1.36 19.72 -9.86
CA GLU A 10 -2.34 20.31 -8.95
C GLU A 10 -3.77 20.18 -9.49
N ASN A 11 -3.99 20.55 -10.76
CA ASN A 11 -5.28 20.41 -11.42
C ASN A 11 -5.74 18.95 -11.48
N LEU A 12 -4.82 18.03 -11.82
CA LEU A 12 -5.08 16.59 -11.82
C LEU A 12 -5.55 16.09 -10.45
N PHE A 13 -4.88 16.50 -9.37
CA PHE A 13 -5.26 16.10 -8.01
C PHE A 13 -6.62 16.65 -7.58
N ILE A 14 -6.94 17.88 -7.95
CA ILE A 14 -8.25 18.48 -7.69
C ILE A 14 -9.36 17.71 -8.41
N GLU A 15 -9.14 17.33 -9.66
CA GLU A 15 -10.09 16.54 -10.44
C GLU A 15 -10.29 15.15 -9.83
N LEU A 16 -9.19 14.43 -9.53
CA LEU A 16 -9.25 13.12 -8.87
C LEU A 16 -10.00 13.18 -7.53
N LYS A 17 -9.74 14.21 -6.72
CA LYS A 17 -10.44 14.40 -5.45
C LYS A 17 -11.94 14.58 -5.65
N LYS A 18 -12.36 15.40 -6.62
CA LYS A 18 -13.77 15.60 -6.95
C LYS A 18 -14.44 14.31 -7.40
N ASN A 19 -13.78 13.53 -8.24
CA ASN A 19 -14.32 12.26 -8.74
C ASN A 19 -14.57 11.26 -7.59
N ILE A 20 -13.59 11.09 -6.69
CA ILE A 20 -13.73 10.19 -5.54
C ILE A 20 -14.87 10.64 -4.61
N LEU A 21 -15.00 11.95 -4.35
CA LEU A 21 -16.09 12.48 -3.52
C LEU A 21 -17.47 12.24 -4.15
N ASN A 22 -17.58 12.42 -5.46
CA ASN A 22 -18.84 12.15 -6.17
C ASN A 22 -19.21 10.66 -6.12
N GLU A 23 -18.24 9.75 -6.28
CA GLU A 23 -18.46 8.31 -6.14
C GLU A 23 -19.00 7.95 -4.75
N MET A 24 -18.43 8.53 -3.68
CA MET A 24 -18.89 8.27 -2.31
C MET A 24 -20.32 8.73 -2.04
N ILE A 25 -20.77 9.83 -2.66
CA ILE A 25 -22.14 10.35 -2.49
C ILE A 25 -23.16 9.41 -3.17
N MET A 26 -22.80 8.80 -4.29
CA MET A 26 -23.71 7.92 -5.04
C MET A 26 -23.93 6.56 -4.34
N THR A 27 -22.97 6.09 -3.55
CA THR A 27 -23.07 4.80 -2.84
C THR A 27 -24.04 4.80 -1.65
N ASP A 28 -24.59 5.95 -1.27
CA ASP A 28 -25.42 6.10 -0.06
C ASP A 28 -26.93 5.83 -0.28
N SER A 29 -27.29 5.02 -1.29
CA SER A 29 -28.68 4.86 -1.71
C SER A 29 -29.26 3.44 -1.52
N THR A 30 -30.41 3.45 -0.82
CA THR A 30 -31.46 2.42 -0.63
C THR A 30 -31.12 1.15 0.15
N PHE A 31 -31.61 1.14 1.39
CA PHE A 31 -31.68 -0.03 2.27
C PHE A 31 -33.09 -0.64 2.14
N GLU A 32 -33.31 -1.48 1.12
CA GLU A 32 -34.49 -2.34 1.09
C GLU A 32 -34.12 -3.63 1.83
N LYS A 33 -34.91 -3.98 2.85
CA LYS A 33 -34.66 -5.18 3.64
C LYS A 33 -35.21 -6.38 2.87
N GLY A 34 -34.32 -7.20 2.32
CA GLY A 34 -34.67 -8.45 1.66
C GLY A 34 -35.18 -9.53 2.62
N ASP A 35 -35.47 -10.71 2.07
CA ASP A 35 -35.84 -11.88 2.85
C ASP A 35 -34.63 -12.53 3.55
N GLU A 36 -34.85 -13.59 4.35
CA GLU A 36 -33.79 -14.19 5.19
C GLU A 36 -32.60 -14.74 4.37
N VAL A 37 -32.82 -15.09 3.10
CA VAL A 37 -31.77 -15.55 2.19
C VAL A 37 -30.99 -14.37 1.62
N ASP A 38 -31.70 -13.29 1.27
CA ASP A 38 -31.09 -12.05 0.77
C ASP A 38 -30.17 -11.37 1.80
N LEU A 39 -30.45 -11.52 3.10
CA LEU A 39 -29.61 -10.96 4.18
C LEU A 39 -28.13 -11.37 4.06
N SER A 40 -27.84 -12.64 3.72
CA SER A 40 -26.45 -13.08 3.59
C SER A 40 -25.73 -12.44 2.41
N LEU A 41 -26.45 -12.13 1.33
CA LEU A 41 -25.91 -11.47 0.15
C LEU A 41 -25.70 -9.99 0.42
N GLU A 42 -26.68 -9.33 1.04
CA GLU A 42 -26.60 -7.94 1.49
C GLU A 42 -25.42 -7.71 2.43
N ASP A 43 -25.20 -8.59 3.41
CA ASP A 43 -24.10 -8.47 4.36
C ASP A 43 -22.72 -8.60 3.66
N ARG A 44 -22.60 -9.51 2.70
CA ARG A 44 -21.38 -9.61 1.88
C ARG A 44 -21.15 -8.37 1.03
N GLN A 45 -22.21 -7.83 0.44
CA GLN A 45 -22.16 -6.64 -0.40
C GLN A 45 -21.75 -5.42 0.43
N ARG A 46 -22.39 -5.20 1.58
CA ARG A 46 -22.03 -4.15 2.54
C ARG A 46 -20.59 -4.27 3.02
N ALA A 47 -20.13 -5.49 3.33
CA ALA A 47 -18.74 -5.72 3.73
C ALA A 47 -17.74 -5.38 2.60
N MET A 48 -18.11 -5.59 1.33
CA MET A 48 -17.30 -5.20 0.19
C MET A 48 -17.27 -3.68 0.01
N GLU A 49 -18.43 -3.01 0.10
CA GLU A 49 -18.57 -1.56 0.01
C GLU A 49 -17.74 -0.85 1.07
N LEU A 50 -17.81 -1.29 2.33
CA LEU A 50 -16.99 -0.72 3.41
C LEU A 50 -15.47 -0.82 3.12
N LYS A 51 -15.01 -1.90 2.49
CA LYS A 51 -13.60 -2.04 2.07
C LYS A 51 -13.26 -1.07 0.92
N LEU A 52 -14.16 -0.87 -0.04
CA LEU A 52 -13.97 0.08 -1.14
C LEU A 52 -13.93 1.52 -0.62
N LEU A 53 -14.85 1.89 0.27
CA LEU A 53 -14.86 3.19 0.96
C LEU A 53 -13.57 3.42 1.75
N GLY A 54 -13.05 2.39 2.43
CA GLY A 54 -11.76 2.45 3.11
C GLY A 54 -10.60 2.76 2.16
N ARG A 55 -10.57 2.14 0.98
CA ARG A 55 -9.56 2.38 -0.06
C ARG A 55 -9.66 3.80 -0.63
N GLN A 56 -10.87 4.26 -0.94
CA GLN A 56 -11.11 5.61 -1.45
C GLN A 56 -10.69 6.68 -0.41
N ASN A 57 -11.02 6.48 0.87
CA ASN A 57 -10.56 7.36 1.95
C ASN A 57 -9.03 7.42 2.07
N PHE A 58 -8.36 6.27 1.96
CA PHE A 58 -6.90 6.25 1.95
C PHE A 58 -6.31 6.98 0.73
N MET A 59 -6.95 6.86 -0.43
CA MET A 59 -6.56 7.58 -1.64
C MET A 59 -6.71 9.09 -1.47
N LEU A 60 -7.83 9.56 -0.88
CA LEU A 60 -8.05 10.98 -0.57
C LEU A 60 -6.94 11.54 0.32
N LYS A 61 -6.56 10.83 1.38
CA LYS A 61 -5.44 11.24 2.25
C LYS A 61 -4.13 11.40 1.49
N LYS A 62 -3.86 10.52 0.52
CA LYS A 62 -2.66 10.63 -0.34
C LYS A 62 -2.72 11.84 -1.27
N ILE A 63 -3.89 12.13 -1.84
CA ILE A 63 -4.10 13.30 -2.69
C ILE A 63 -3.92 14.59 -1.88
N ASP A 64 -4.50 14.67 -0.69
CA ASP A 64 -4.37 15.83 0.19
C ASP A 64 -2.91 16.07 0.61
N ASN A 65 -2.15 15.01 0.90
CA ASN A 65 -0.72 15.10 1.16
C ASN A 65 0.05 15.59 -0.08
N ALA A 66 -0.24 15.06 -1.27
CA ALA A 66 0.41 15.51 -2.50
C ALA A 66 0.16 17.00 -2.79
N LEU A 67 -1.08 17.48 -2.61
CA LEU A 67 -1.43 18.90 -2.71
C LEU A 67 -0.67 19.75 -1.69
N PHE A 68 -0.52 19.27 -0.46
CA PHE A 68 0.27 19.95 0.58
C PHE A 68 1.76 20.04 0.19
N LYS A 69 2.35 18.97 -0.33
CA LYS A 69 3.75 18.99 -0.83
C LYS A 69 3.95 19.93 -2.01
N ILE A 70 2.97 20.05 -2.91
CA ILE A 70 3.02 21.03 -4.00
C ILE A 70 3.06 22.44 -3.43
N LYS A 71 2.19 22.77 -2.47
CA LYS A 71 2.17 24.09 -1.83
C LYS A 71 3.47 24.43 -1.12
N ASN A 72 4.12 23.44 -0.51
CA ASN A 72 5.40 23.63 0.19
C ASN A 72 6.62 23.56 -0.73
N GLY A 73 6.44 23.23 -2.02
CA GLY A 73 7.54 23.08 -2.98
C GLY A 73 8.39 21.81 -2.80
N SER A 74 7.98 20.86 -1.95
CA SER A 74 8.67 19.58 -1.71
C SER A 74 8.15 18.42 -2.58
N PHE A 75 7.27 18.72 -3.55
CA PHE A 75 6.72 17.70 -4.44
C PHE A 75 7.79 17.10 -5.35
N GLY A 76 7.82 15.76 -5.42
CA GLY A 76 8.81 15.00 -6.19
C GLY A 76 10.10 14.69 -5.43
N VAL A 77 10.11 14.88 -4.11
CA VAL A 77 11.18 14.41 -3.21
C VAL A 77 10.72 13.15 -2.49
N CYS A 78 11.62 12.18 -2.35
CA CYS A 78 11.40 10.92 -1.65
C CYS A 78 11.41 11.14 -0.13
N ASP A 79 10.40 10.63 0.58
CA ASP A 79 10.30 10.80 2.04
C ASP A 79 11.34 9.99 2.85
N GLU A 80 11.96 8.97 2.24
CA GLU A 80 12.90 8.07 2.93
C GLU A 80 14.37 8.47 2.78
N CYS A 81 14.79 8.86 1.57
CA CYS A 81 16.19 9.16 1.25
C CYS A 81 16.42 10.61 0.79
N ASP A 82 15.39 11.45 0.82
CA ASP A 82 15.40 12.85 0.32
C ASP A 82 15.85 13.02 -1.14
N GLY A 83 15.93 11.92 -1.89
CA GLY A 83 16.30 11.92 -3.30
C GLY A 83 15.17 12.41 -4.21
N GLN A 84 15.51 12.85 -5.42
CA GLN A 84 14.52 13.23 -6.42
C GLN A 84 13.81 12.01 -7.01
N ILE A 85 12.49 12.07 -7.09
CA ILE A 85 11.68 11.04 -7.74
C ILE A 85 11.64 11.29 -9.25
N GLU A 86 11.90 10.24 -10.03
CA GLU A 86 11.85 10.33 -11.48
C GLU A 86 10.50 10.83 -12.00
N ILE A 87 10.53 11.73 -12.98
CA ILE A 87 9.34 12.32 -13.58
C ILE A 87 8.47 11.24 -14.24
N ASN A 88 9.08 10.23 -14.87
CA ASN A 88 8.36 9.12 -15.48
C ASN A 88 7.51 8.35 -14.45
N ARG A 89 8.04 8.17 -13.23
CA ARG A 89 7.28 7.57 -12.12
C ARG A 89 6.12 8.47 -11.69
N LEU A 90 6.33 9.77 -11.55
CA LEU A 90 5.26 10.70 -11.15
C LEU A 90 4.17 10.82 -12.22
N ARG A 91 4.52 10.68 -13.51
CA ARG A 91 3.53 10.60 -14.60
C ARG A 91 2.70 9.32 -14.54
N ALA A 92 3.33 8.18 -14.23
CA ALA A 92 2.63 6.91 -14.09
C ALA A 92 1.81 6.83 -12.80
N ARG A 93 2.35 7.33 -11.69
CA ARG A 93 1.73 7.34 -10.36
C ARG A 93 2.03 8.66 -9.64
N PRO A 94 1.16 9.68 -9.79
CA PRO A 94 1.44 11.03 -9.29
C PRO A 94 1.39 11.15 -7.77
N VAL A 95 0.67 10.25 -7.10
CA VAL A 95 0.56 10.17 -5.63
C VAL A 95 1.71 9.41 -4.96
N ALA A 96 2.79 9.10 -5.68
CA ALA A 96 3.95 8.40 -5.13
C ALA A 96 4.77 9.30 -4.20
N THR A 97 5.14 8.78 -3.03
CA THR A 97 5.88 9.51 -1.98
C THR A 97 7.34 9.09 -1.84
N SER A 98 7.72 7.91 -2.35
CA SER A 98 9.08 7.36 -2.29
C SER A 98 9.70 7.19 -3.68
N CYS A 99 11.02 7.00 -3.78
CA CYS A 99 11.72 6.64 -5.01
C CYS A 99 11.69 5.12 -5.25
N ILE A 100 12.12 4.64 -6.43
CA ILE A 100 11.91 3.23 -6.83
C ILE A 100 12.71 2.30 -5.93
N ALA A 101 13.99 2.61 -5.70
CA ALA A 101 14.87 1.84 -4.81
C ALA A 101 14.28 1.71 -3.40
N CYS A 102 13.87 2.83 -2.78
CA CYS A 102 13.22 2.83 -1.47
C CYS A 102 11.95 1.98 -1.45
N LYS A 103 11.13 2.07 -2.51
CA LYS A 103 9.89 1.29 -2.57
C LYS A 103 10.15 -0.20 -2.74
N GLU A 104 11.15 -0.58 -3.53
CA GLU A 104 11.57 -1.98 -3.69
C GLU A 104 12.12 -2.55 -2.38
N GLU A 105 12.91 -1.79 -1.63
CA GLU A 105 13.42 -2.20 -0.31
C GLU A 105 12.27 -2.39 0.70
N ALA A 106 11.32 -1.45 0.74
CA ALA A 106 10.12 -1.60 1.56
C ALA A 106 9.31 -2.86 1.19
N GLU A 107 9.13 -3.13 -0.10
CA GLU A 107 8.40 -4.32 -0.58
C GLU A 107 9.14 -5.63 -0.25
N LYS A 108 10.48 -5.63 -0.33
CA LYS A 108 11.31 -6.77 0.12
C LYS A 108 11.12 -7.04 1.62
N ASN A 109 11.14 -5.98 2.43
CA ASN A 109 10.97 -6.10 3.89
C ASN A 109 9.54 -6.55 4.26
N GLU A 110 8.52 -6.05 3.57
CA GLU A 110 7.12 -6.51 3.73
C GLU A 110 6.97 -7.99 3.36
N GLY A 111 7.63 -8.44 2.30
CA GLY A 111 7.65 -9.85 1.88
C GLY A 111 8.38 -10.79 2.85
N GLN A 112 9.22 -10.25 3.72
CA GLN A 112 9.99 -11.00 4.72
C GLN A 112 9.28 -11.14 6.07
N ILE A 113 8.03 -10.70 6.23
CA ILE A 113 7.28 -10.85 7.49
C ILE A 113 7.33 -12.32 7.93
N LEU A 114 8.13 -12.54 8.96
CA LEU A 114 8.42 -13.84 9.52
C LEU A 114 7.20 -14.28 10.33
N TYR A 115 6.38 -15.16 9.76
CA TYR A 115 5.39 -15.86 10.58
C TYR A 115 6.16 -16.82 11.49
N GLU A 116 6.44 -16.39 12.72
CA GLU A 116 6.94 -17.29 13.75
C GLU A 116 5.90 -18.39 13.92
N LYS A 117 6.19 -19.60 13.42
CA LYS A 117 5.28 -20.74 13.53
C LYS A 117 5.07 -21.05 15.00
N ARG A 118 3.94 -20.62 15.56
CA ARG A 118 3.53 -20.94 16.91
C ARG A 118 2.93 -22.34 16.91
N SER A 119 3.38 -23.19 17.83
CA SER A 119 2.72 -24.48 18.05
C SER A 119 1.28 -24.26 18.51
N HIS A 120 0.30 -24.78 17.75
CA HIS A 120 -1.13 -24.61 18.06
C HIS A 120 -1.53 -25.19 19.43
N THR A 121 -0.75 -26.14 19.95
CA THR A 121 -1.08 -26.87 21.18
C THR A 121 -0.39 -26.34 22.43
N HIS A 122 0.76 -25.67 22.32
CA HIS A 122 1.56 -25.27 23.49
C HIS A 122 1.80 -23.77 23.59
N GLY A 123 1.46 -22.95 22.58
CA GLY A 123 1.65 -21.50 22.60
C GLY A 123 3.11 -21.03 22.69
N LYS A 124 4.07 -21.95 22.75
CA LYS A 124 5.50 -21.66 22.71
C LYS A 124 5.92 -21.47 21.26
N GLY A 125 6.67 -20.39 21.00
CA GLY A 125 7.39 -20.19 19.74
C GLY A 125 8.32 -21.38 19.54
N LEU A 126 8.20 -22.08 18.41
CA LEU A 126 9.12 -23.14 18.06
C LEU A 126 10.44 -22.46 17.74
N GLY A 127 11.36 -22.44 18.71
CA GLY A 127 12.73 -22.00 18.48
C GLY A 127 13.35 -22.85 17.39
N GLY A 128 13.31 -22.36 16.16
CA GLY A 128 13.69 -23.11 14.98
C GLY A 128 13.85 -22.14 13.82
N ASN A 129 14.98 -22.27 13.13
CA ASN A 129 15.51 -21.38 12.12
C ASN A 129 14.45 -20.64 11.28
N ILE A 130 14.61 -19.33 11.26
CA ILE A 130 13.94 -18.33 10.45
C ILE A 130 14.08 -18.75 8.98
N ILE A 131 13.04 -19.35 8.38
CA ILE A 131 13.03 -19.63 6.94
C ILE A 131 12.36 -18.43 6.26
N PRO A 132 13.10 -17.55 5.55
CA PRO A 132 12.49 -16.48 4.80
C PRO A 132 11.59 -17.09 3.71
N LEU A 133 10.38 -16.55 3.56
CA LEU A 133 9.35 -17.02 2.62
C LEU A 133 9.79 -17.00 1.14
N ARG A 134 10.96 -16.43 0.84
CA ARG A 134 11.56 -16.41 -0.50
C ARG A 134 13.08 -16.28 -0.43
N ALA A 135 13.78 -17.30 0.10
CA ALA A 135 15.22 -17.40 -0.12
C ALA A 135 15.50 -17.50 -1.63
N HIS A 136 16.32 -16.60 -2.17
CA HIS A 136 16.88 -16.79 -3.50
C HIS A 136 17.75 -18.07 -3.43
N VAL A 137 17.69 -18.92 -4.46
CA VAL A 137 18.41 -20.21 -4.49
C VAL A 137 19.94 -20.04 -4.27
N GLN A 138 20.46 -18.83 -4.46
CA GLN A 138 21.87 -18.46 -4.28
C GLN A 138 22.30 -18.30 -2.80
N ASP A 139 21.36 -18.18 -1.85
CA ASP A 139 21.68 -18.00 -0.43
C ASP A 139 21.80 -19.33 0.35
N LEU A 140 21.64 -20.48 -0.32
CA LEU A 140 21.67 -21.81 0.30
C LEU A 140 23.10 -22.36 0.53
N GLU A 141 24.12 -21.81 -0.13
CA GLU A 141 25.50 -22.29 0.00
C GLU A 141 26.16 -21.85 1.33
N THR A 142 25.67 -20.80 1.98
CA THR A 142 26.24 -20.29 3.24
C THR A 142 25.68 -21.00 4.49
N VAL A 143 24.58 -21.76 4.36
CA VAL A 143 23.94 -22.46 5.48
C VAL A 143 24.51 -23.88 5.68
N LEU A 144 25.12 -24.47 4.66
CA LEU A 144 25.65 -25.84 4.73
C LEU A 144 27.11 -25.93 5.19
N THR A 145 27.85 -24.82 5.24
CA THR A 145 29.27 -24.81 5.64
C THR A 145 29.50 -24.57 7.13
N SER A 146 28.46 -24.29 7.92
CA SER A 146 28.56 -24.11 9.38
C SER A 146 28.26 -25.36 10.20
N ASN A 147 27.95 -26.49 9.56
CA ASN A 147 27.63 -27.76 10.23
C ASN A 147 28.65 -28.88 9.99
N SER A 148 29.89 -28.56 9.58
CA SER A 148 30.96 -29.58 9.45
C SER A 148 31.92 -29.64 10.62
N ASP A 149 31.74 -28.83 11.67
CA ASP A 149 32.60 -28.85 12.85
C ASP A 149 31.79 -29.27 14.09
N TYR A 150 31.43 -30.55 14.18
CA TYR A 150 31.30 -31.37 15.40
C TYR A 150 31.02 -32.83 15.07
#